data_AF-A0A6C0BYK8-F1
#
_entry.id   AF-A0A6C0BYK8-F1
#
_cell.length_a   1.000
_cell.length_b   1.000
_cell.length_c   1.000
_cell.angle_alpha   90.00
_cell.angle_beta   90.00
_cell.angle_gamma   90.00
#
_symmetry.space_group_name_H-M   'P 1'
#
loop_
_entity.id
_entity.type
_entity.pdbx_description
1 polymer ?
#
loop_
_entity_poly.entity_id
_entity_poly.type
_entity_poly.pdbx_seq_one_letter_code
_entity_poly.pdbx_strand_id
1 'polypeptide(L)'
;MSKEVPFERMKKSDGSANPKYVDVLEEDKAIAGQKFFAMSFISPEQILKEKNIFLFDYFLKYWDFSKSMEKFTQFLNFLSFKYKFDNESLMKDLEEFVTSEKDNLMATTVEDEYKNFLDRKGDELEKIFNEKHNFQTNTRGLKVRGSYPTQQEAELRAKLLREVDPNHDVYVGPVGMWVPFNPDAYKTGRVEYLEEELNQLMHDKMDNEKQAKQQFEKRVLEAKKKAIQDNKEKARESGNKLTQNIDENGNLVGVGTTSIEKTTGNDELSSADIRKELFEGEDIRTRATDSKNKRN
;
A
#
# COMPACT_ATOMS: atom_id res chain seq x y z
N MET A 1 31.41 12.52 -0.26
CA MET A 1 30.00 12.52 -0.70
C MET A 1 29.27 11.47 0.14
N SER A 2 28.39 11.91 1.03
CA SER A 2 27.60 11.02 1.88
C SER A 2 26.57 10.30 1.03
N LYS A 3 26.64 8.96 0.96
CA LYS A 3 25.61 8.12 0.33
C LYS A 3 24.27 8.44 1.01
N GLU A 4 23.29 8.95 0.25
CA GLU A 4 21.94 9.16 0.76
C GLU A 4 21.36 7.82 1.18
N VAL A 5 20.98 7.71 2.45
CA VAL A 5 20.39 6.51 3.02
C VAL A 5 18.89 6.56 2.72
N PRO A 6 18.25 5.47 2.26
CA PRO A 6 16.83 5.49 1.85
C PRO A 6 15.81 5.70 2.98
N PHE A 7 16.27 5.86 4.23
CA PHE A 7 15.41 6.11 5.39
C PHE A 7 16.11 7.01 6.41
N GLU A 8 15.31 7.78 7.14
CA GLU A 8 15.76 8.65 8.23
C GLU A 8 16.16 7.80 9.45
N ARG A 9 17.35 8.03 10.00
CA ARG A 9 17.85 7.30 11.18
C ARG A 9 17.45 8.01 12.46
N MET A 10 17.18 7.22 13.51
CA MET A 10 16.86 7.71 14.86
C MET A 10 17.94 8.62 15.45
N LYS A 11 19.21 8.29 15.17
CA LYS A 11 20.37 9.09 15.57
C LYS A 11 21.08 9.60 14.33
N LYS A 12 21.57 10.83 14.40
CA LYS A 12 22.49 11.40 13.40
C LYS A 12 23.84 10.67 13.46
N SER A 13 24.71 10.93 12.49
CA SER A 13 26.07 10.36 12.44
C SER A 13 26.94 10.73 13.66
N ASP A 14 26.56 11.76 14.40
CA ASP A 14 27.21 12.22 15.64
C ASP A 14 26.63 11.59 16.92
N GLY A 15 25.62 10.72 16.80
CA GLY A 15 24.95 10.06 17.93
C GLY A 15 23.85 10.89 18.62
N SER A 16 23.64 12.15 18.21
CA SER A 16 22.55 12.98 18.70
C SER A 16 21.19 12.57 18.11
N ALA A 17 20.10 12.85 18.83
CA ALA A 17 18.74 12.53 18.38
C ALA A 17 18.40 13.31 17.10
N ASN A 18 17.80 12.63 16.11
CA ASN A 18 17.38 13.25 14.87
C ASN A 18 15.99 13.89 15.05
N PRO A 19 15.83 15.22 15.00
CA PRO A 19 14.53 15.87 15.16
C PRO A 19 13.56 15.61 13.99
N LYS A 20 14.06 15.10 12.85
CA LYS A 20 13.22 14.67 11.73
C LYS A 20 12.72 13.23 11.86
N TYR A 21 13.31 12.44 12.75
CA TYR A 21 12.89 11.07 12.99
C TYR A 21 11.79 11.07 14.05
N VAL A 22 10.59 10.63 13.65
CA VAL A 22 9.46 10.44 14.55
C VAL A 22 9.14 8.95 14.55
N ASP A 23 9.39 8.28 15.68
CA ASP A 23 8.91 6.93 15.89
C ASP A 23 7.46 6.99 16.38
N VAL A 24 6.54 6.47 15.57
CA VAL A 24 5.11 6.40 15.90
C VAL A 24 4.73 5.05 16.50
N LEU A 25 5.67 4.10 16.58
CA LEU A 25 5.45 2.73 17.03
C LEU A 25 6.22 2.39 18.32
N GLU A 26 6.65 3.40 19.07
CA GLU A 26 7.31 3.19 20.36
C GLU A 26 6.41 2.35 21.30
N GLU A 27 7.00 1.30 21.86
CA GLU A 27 6.30 0.41 22.79
C GLU A 27 6.29 0.98 24.20
N ASP A 28 5.13 0.94 24.86
CA ASP A 28 5.01 1.38 26.23
C ASP A 28 5.68 0.40 27.21
N LYS A 29 6.10 0.92 28.37
CA LYS A 29 6.62 0.09 29.44
C LYS A 29 5.57 -0.91 29.91
N ALA A 30 5.94 -2.18 29.96
CA ALA A 30 5.07 -3.25 30.41
C ALA A 30 4.53 -2.98 31.83
N ILE A 31 3.22 -3.08 31.98
CA ILE A 31 2.53 -2.96 33.27
C ILE A 31 2.46 -4.34 33.91
N ALA A 32 2.88 -4.45 35.18
CA ALA A 32 2.85 -5.71 35.90
C ALA A 32 1.43 -6.27 35.98
N GLY A 33 1.25 -7.54 35.60
CA GLY A 33 -0.06 -8.19 35.59
C GLY A 33 -0.95 -7.86 34.39
N GLN A 34 -0.56 -6.90 33.54
CA GLN A 34 -1.36 -6.42 32.40
C GLN A 34 -0.54 -6.52 31.12
N LYS A 35 -0.25 -7.76 30.69
CA LYS A 35 0.55 -8.00 29.48
C LYS A 35 -0.33 -8.16 28.24
N PHE A 36 -1.52 -8.71 28.41
CA PHE A 36 -2.48 -8.94 27.33
C PHE A 36 -3.81 -8.30 27.69
N PHE A 37 -4.59 -7.93 26.70
CA PHE A 37 -5.95 -7.44 26.88
C PHE A 37 -6.89 -8.13 25.90
N ALA A 38 -8.12 -8.35 26.34
CA ALA A 38 -9.20 -8.76 25.46
C ALA A 38 -9.98 -7.50 25.07
N MET A 39 -10.33 -7.36 23.79
CA MET A 39 -11.21 -6.29 23.33
C MET A 39 -12.29 -6.83 22.41
N SER A 40 -13.49 -6.28 22.53
CA SER A 40 -14.54 -6.43 21.54
C SER A 40 -14.51 -5.25 20.60
N PHE A 41 -14.65 -5.53 19.31
CA PHE A 41 -14.62 -4.51 18.29
C PHE A 41 -15.89 -4.54 17.46
N ILE A 42 -16.39 -3.37 17.09
CA ILE A 42 -17.51 -3.22 16.15
C ILE A 42 -17.06 -2.27 15.04
N SER A 43 -16.96 -2.79 13.81
CA SER A 43 -16.77 -1.95 12.62
C SER A 43 -17.76 -2.29 11.53
N PRO A 44 -18.86 -1.53 11.45
CA PRO A 44 -19.82 -1.66 10.37
C PRO A 44 -19.27 -0.97 9.12
N GLU A 45 -18.21 -1.53 8.51
CA GLU A 45 -17.49 -0.93 7.36
C GLU A 45 -18.41 -0.65 6.16
N GLN A 46 -19.41 -1.50 5.94
CA GLN A 46 -20.38 -1.31 4.87
C GLN A 46 -21.26 -0.07 5.12
N ILE A 47 -21.84 0.03 6.31
CA ILE A 47 -22.70 1.16 6.71
C ILE A 47 -21.89 2.46 6.76
N LEU A 48 -20.61 2.40 7.15
CA LEU A 48 -19.72 3.56 7.14
C LEU A 48 -19.44 4.08 5.72
N LYS A 49 -19.21 3.18 4.76
CA LYS A 49 -19.07 3.56 3.35
C LYS A 49 -20.35 4.20 2.83
N GLU A 50 -21.50 3.60 3.14
CA GLU A 50 -22.81 4.13 2.79
C GLU A 50 -23.06 5.51 3.43
N LYS A 51 -22.64 5.71 4.69
CA LYS A 51 -22.70 7.01 5.40
C LYS A 51 -21.85 8.06 4.71
N ASN A 52 -20.60 7.75 4.36
CA ASN A 52 -19.71 8.70 3.68
C ASN A 52 -20.24 9.10 2.30
N ILE A 53 -20.74 8.13 1.53
CA ILE A 53 -21.35 8.39 0.22
C ILE A 53 -22.64 9.21 0.39
N PHE A 54 -23.46 8.89 1.39
CA PHE A 54 -24.69 9.62 1.71
C PHE A 54 -24.40 11.09 2.06
N LEU A 55 -23.45 11.34 2.96
CA LEU A 55 -23.06 12.70 3.35
C LEU A 55 -22.54 13.49 2.14
N PHE A 56 -21.76 12.84 1.28
CA PHE A 56 -21.24 13.46 0.07
C PHE A 56 -22.34 13.75 -0.97
N ASP A 57 -23.28 12.82 -1.21
CA ASP A 57 -24.43 13.06 -2.11
C ASP A 57 -25.29 14.23 -1.65
N TYR A 58 -25.53 14.35 -0.34
CA TYR A 58 -26.23 15.50 0.24
C TYR A 58 -25.42 16.79 0.13
N PHE A 59 -24.10 16.72 0.28
CA PHE A 59 -23.23 17.85 -0.01
C PHE A 59 -23.33 18.26 -1.47
N LEU A 60 -23.29 17.34 -2.45
CA LEU A 60 -23.42 17.69 -3.88
C LEU A 60 -24.75 18.39 -4.20
N LYS A 61 -25.85 18.01 -3.55
CA LYS A 61 -27.15 18.70 -3.67
C LYS A 61 -27.14 20.11 -3.10
N TYR A 62 -26.28 20.39 -2.11
CA TYR A 62 -26.15 21.68 -1.44
C TYR A 62 -25.05 22.55 -2.05
N TRP A 63 -23.99 21.92 -2.56
CA TRP A 63 -22.85 22.49 -3.29
C TRP A 63 -23.26 22.91 -4.70
N ASP A 64 -24.44 23.53 -4.75
CA ASP A 64 -25.22 23.82 -5.93
C ASP A 64 -24.68 25.07 -6.60
N PHE A 65 -23.40 25.00 -6.97
CA PHE A 65 -22.73 25.96 -7.82
C PHE A 65 -23.52 26.14 -9.13
N SER A 66 -24.19 25.08 -9.61
CA SER A 66 -25.07 25.12 -10.77
C SER A 66 -26.35 25.94 -10.53
N LYS A 67 -27.09 25.76 -9.43
CA LYS A 67 -28.22 26.66 -9.11
C LYS A 67 -27.77 28.09 -8.83
N SER A 68 -26.63 28.29 -8.17
CA SER A 68 -26.07 29.61 -7.96
C SER A 68 -25.84 30.32 -9.30
N MET A 69 -25.18 29.63 -10.23
CA MET A 69 -24.95 30.13 -11.59
C MET A 69 -26.27 30.42 -12.32
N GLU A 70 -27.25 29.52 -12.24
CA GLU A 70 -28.57 29.72 -12.84
C GLU A 70 -29.29 30.96 -12.28
N LYS A 71 -29.18 31.20 -10.97
CA LYS A 71 -29.74 32.40 -10.32
C LYS A 71 -29.01 33.68 -10.71
N PHE A 72 -27.68 33.62 -10.86
CA PHE A 72 -26.90 34.73 -11.38
C PHE A 72 -27.27 35.05 -12.84
N THR A 73 -27.43 34.04 -13.69
CA THR A 73 -27.93 34.19 -15.06
C THR A 73 -29.32 34.82 -15.09
N GLN A 74 -30.24 34.37 -14.23
CA GLN A 74 -31.59 34.97 -14.09
C GLN A 74 -31.53 36.44 -13.64
N PHE A 75 -30.64 36.78 -12.70
CA PHE A 75 -30.46 38.15 -12.23
C PHE A 75 -29.85 39.06 -13.30
N LEU A 76 -28.88 38.56 -14.08
CA LEU A 76 -28.28 39.30 -15.19
C LEU A 76 -29.30 39.57 -16.31
N ASN A 77 -30.15 38.60 -16.62
CA ASN A 77 -31.28 38.79 -17.54
C ASN A 77 -32.23 39.90 -17.04
N PHE A 78 -32.52 39.95 -15.74
CA PHE A 78 -33.32 41.01 -15.14
C PHE A 78 -32.64 42.39 -15.25
N LEU A 79 -31.33 42.47 -15.01
CA LEU A 79 -30.56 43.72 -15.16
C LEU A 79 -30.51 44.19 -16.62
N SER A 80 -30.30 43.26 -17.56
CA SER A 80 -30.36 43.53 -19.00
C SER A 80 -31.71 44.12 -19.38
N PHE A 81 -32.82 43.55 -18.88
CA PHE A 81 -34.15 44.08 -19.15
C PHE A 81 -34.40 45.46 -18.50
N LYS A 82 -34.04 45.63 -17.23
CA LYS A 82 -34.33 46.86 -16.47
C LYS A 82 -33.53 48.07 -16.97
N TYR A 83 -32.26 47.86 -17.34
CA TYR A 83 -31.35 48.91 -17.75
C TYR A 83 -31.07 48.94 -19.26
N LYS A 84 -31.71 48.04 -20.03
CA LYS A 84 -31.53 47.88 -21.49
C LYS A 84 -30.08 47.61 -21.89
N PHE A 85 -29.35 46.85 -21.08
CA PHE A 85 -28.03 46.36 -21.48
C PHE A 85 -28.17 45.27 -22.53
N ASP A 86 -27.18 45.18 -23.41
CA ASP A 86 -27.08 44.04 -24.32
C ASP A 86 -26.85 42.75 -23.51
N ASN A 87 -27.71 41.78 -23.73
CA ASN A 87 -27.70 40.53 -22.97
C ASN A 87 -26.55 39.63 -23.42
N GLU A 88 -26.23 39.68 -24.72
CA GLU A 88 -25.18 38.88 -25.32
C GLU A 88 -23.79 39.30 -24.80
N SER A 89 -23.54 40.61 -24.68
CA SER A 89 -22.32 41.12 -24.07
C SER A 89 -22.19 40.77 -22.59
N LEU A 90 -23.27 40.90 -21.80
CA LEU A 90 -23.25 40.58 -20.36
C LEU A 90 -22.95 39.11 -20.07
N MET A 91 -23.49 38.20 -20.90
CA MET A 91 -23.19 36.77 -20.77
C MET A 91 -21.74 36.46 -21.13
N LYS A 92 -21.19 37.10 -22.18
CA LYS A 92 -19.76 36.98 -22.52
C LYS A 92 -18.84 37.49 -21.42
N ASP A 93 -19.15 38.65 -20.84
CA ASP A 93 -18.37 39.21 -19.74
C ASP A 93 -18.41 38.31 -18.50
N LEU A 94 -19.55 37.65 -18.25
CA LEU A 94 -19.67 36.64 -17.19
C LEU A 94 -18.81 35.41 -17.47
N GLU A 95 -18.82 34.88 -18.70
CA GLU A 95 -17.97 33.75 -19.09
C GLU A 95 -16.47 34.09 -18.98
N GLU A 96 -16.08 35.29 -19.40
CA GLU A 96 -14.71 35.77 -19.31
C GLU A 96 -14.28 35.96 -17.85
N PHE A 97 -15.16 36.51 -17.01
CA PHE A 97 -14.94 36.63 -15.57
C PHE A 97 -14.77 35.28 -14.88
N VAL A 98 -15.63 34.30 -15.16
CA VAL A 98 -15.52 32.94 -14.60
C VAL A 98 -14.23 32.26 -15.06
N THR A 99 -13.77 32.54 -16.27
CA THR A 99 -12.53 31.97 -16.82
C THR A 99 -11.28 32.61 -16.21
N SER A 100 -11.29 33.92 -15.99
CA SER A 100 -10.15 34.65 -15.41
C SER A 100 -10.01 34.48 -13.91
N GLU A 101 -11.13 34.44 -13.18
CA GLU A 101 -11.17 34.30 -11.72
C GLU A 101 -11.32 32.84 -11.27
N LYS A 102 -11.22 31.87 -12.18
CA LYS A 102 -11.39 30.45 -11.89
C LYS A 102 -10.53 29.98 -10.72
N ASP A 103 -9.27 30.40 -10.68
CA ASP A 103 -8.33 29.97 -9.63
C ASP A 103 -8.65 30.59 -8.26
N ASN A 104 -9.20 31.80 -8.22
CA ASN A 104 -9.68 32.45 -7.00
C ASN A 104 -11.04 31.90 -6.54
N LEU A 105 -11.93 31.58 -7.48
CA LEU A 105 -13.22 30.93 -7.21
C LEU A 105 -13.02 29.52 -6.64
N MET A 106 -11.96 28.83 -7.07
CA MET A 106 -11.55 27.53 -6.55
C MET A 106 -10.65 27.61 -5.30
N ALA A 107 -10.27 28.81 -4.85
CA ALA A 107 -9.40 28.98 -3.69
C ALA A 107 -10.08 28.57 -2.37
N THR A 108 -11.43 28.63 -2.31
CA THR A 108 -12.17 27.94 -1.25
C THR A 108 -12.13 26.46 -1.58
N THR A 109 -11.31 25.71 -0.84
CA THR A 109 -11.14 24.30 -1.11
C THR A 109 -12.47 23.59 -0.85
N VAL A 110 -12.89 22.71 -1.76
CA VAL A 110 -14.12 21.89 -1.59
C VAL A 110 -14.14 21.19 -0.24
N GLU A 111 -12.96 20.83 0.28
CA GLU A 111 -12.78 20.28 1.62
C GLU A 111 -13.26 21.20 2.74
N ASP A 112 -13.00 22.50 2.65
CA ASP A 112 -13.42 23.47 3.67
C ASP A 112 -14.91 23.80 3.57
N GLU A 113 -15.46 23.84 2.36
CA GLU A 113 -16.92 23.93 2.17
C GLU A 113 -17.64 22.69 2.70
N TYR A 114 -17.06 21.51 2.46
CA TYR A 114 -17.60 20.25 2.97
C TYR A 114 -17.54 20.17 4.50
N LYS A 115 -16.44 20.59 5.13
CA LYS A 115 -16.35 20.69 6.60
C LYS A 115 -17.40 21.65 7.16
N ASN A 116 -17.51 22.86 6.60
CA ASN A 116 -18.52 23.84 7.01
C ASN A 116 -19.95 23.31 6.82
N PHE A 117 -20.20 22.53 5.75
CA PHE A 117 -21.48 21.88 5.53
C PHE A 117 -21.77 20.81 6.59
N LEU A 118 -20.80 19.95 6.90
CA LEU A 118 -20.93 18.94 7.95
C LEU A 118 -21.13 19.59 9.33
N ASP A 119 -20.46 20.70 9.63
CA ASP A 119 -20.64 21.40 10.92
C ASP A 119 -22.06 21.98 11.06
N ARG A 120 -22.66 22.44 9.95
CA ARG A 120 -24.00 23.05 9.96
C ARG A 120 -25.14 22.04 9.86
N LYS A 121 -24.93 20.96 9.12
CA LYS A 121 -25.97 19.98 8.73
C LYS A 121 -25.72 18.57 9.26
N GLY A 122 -24.60 18.32 9.91
CA GLY A 122 -24.18 16.99 10.38
C GLY A 122 -25.22 16.31 11.24
N ASP A 123 -25.73 17.00 12.27
CA ASP A 123 -26.73 16.44 13.19
C ASP A 123 -28.05 16.08 12.50
N GLU A 124 -28.45 16.88 11.51
CA GLU A 124 -29.67 16.64 10.72
C GLU A 124 -29.48 15.43 9.79
N LEU A 125 -28.36 15.40 9.07
CA LEU A 125 -28.02 14.31 8.15
C LEU A 125 -27.82 12.99 8.89
N GLU A 126 -27.25 13.03 10.09
CA GLU A 126 -27.08 11.84 10.92
C GLU A 126 -28.43 11.26 11.37
N LYS A 127 -29.40 12.10 11.74
CA LYS A 127 -30.76 11.64 12.06
C LYS A 127 -31.43 10.99 10.86
N ILE A 128 -31.39 11.63 9.69
CA ILE A 128 -31.97 11.10 8.46
C ILE A 128 -31.31 9.77 8.07
N PHE A 129 -29.98 9.70 8.20
CA PHE A 129 -29.24 8.48 7.93
C PHE A 129 -29.62 7.36 8.90
N ASN A 130 -29.70 7.66 10.19
CA ASN A 130 -30.08 6.70 11.22
C ASN A 130 -31.50 6.16 10.99
N GLU A 131 -32.47 7.03 10.68
CA GLU A 131 -33.84 6.60 10.35
C GLU A 131 -33.87 5.68 9.12
N LYS A 132 -33.14 6.04 8.06
CA LYS A 132 -33.09 5.25 6.82
C LYS A 132 -32.44 3.88 7.01
N HIS A 133 -31.45 3.78 7.90
CA HIS A 133 -30.71 2.55 8.20
C HIS A 133 -31.18 1.87 9.49
N ASN A 134 -32.42 2.12 9.95
CA ASN A 134 -33.03 1.48 11.12
C ASN A 134 -32.20 1.56 12.40
N PHE A 135 -31.51 2.69 12.62
CA PHE A 135 -30.63 2.94 13.76
C PHE A 135 -29.53 1.87 13.93
N GLN A 136 -29.12 1.23 12.84
CA GLN A 136 -27.96 0.33 12.87
C GLN A 136 -26.70 1.11 13.26
N THR A 137 -25.78 0.43 13.96
CA THR A 137 -24.51 1.03 14.36
C THR A 137 -23.77 1.51 13.12
N ASN A 138 -23.40 2.79 13.12
CA ASN A 138 -22.71 3.47 12.02
C ASN A 138 -21.41 4.15 12.48
N THR A 139 -20.89 3.68 13.61
CA THR A 139 -19.69 4.21 14.27
C THR A 139 -18.80 3.04 14.66
N ARG A 140 -17.49 3.23 14.52
CA ARG A 140 -16.49 2.28 14.99
C ARG A 140 -16.43 2.32 16.51
N GLY A 141 -16.56 1.17 17.15
CA GLY A 141 -16.52 1.05 18.59
C GLY A 141 -15.45 0.07 19.04
N LEU A 142 -14.76 0.41 20.12
CA LEU A 142 -13.80 -0.46 20.80
C LEU A 142 -14.20 -0.56 22.26
N LYS A 143 -14.30 -1.80 22.77
CA LYS A 143 -14.63 -2.07 24.17
C LYS A 143 -13.57 -2.98 24.76
N VAL A 144 -12.83 -2.47 25.75
CA VAL A 144 -11.85 -3.27 26.51
C VAL A 144 -12.59 -4.21 27.46
N ARG A 145 -12.32 -5.51 27.36
CA ARG A 145 -12.93 -6.63 28.10
C ARG A 145 -11.93 -7.23 29.11
N GLY A 146 -11.17 -6.36 29.77
CA GLY A 146 -10.18 -6.73 30.79
C GLY A 146 -8.75 -6.92 30.26
N SER A 147 -7.81 -7.01 31.20
CA SER A 147 -6.40 -7.24 30.96
C SER A 147 -5.89 -8.39 31.84
N TYR A 148 -4.95 -9.16 31.29
CA TYR A 148 -4.48 -10.43 31.84
C TYR A 148 -2.95 -10.51 31.80
N PRO A 149 -2.34 -11.24 32.75
CA PRO A 149 -0.89 -11.42 32.80
C PRO A 149 -0.36 -12.39 31.75
N THR A 150 -1.17 -13.35 31.30
CA THR A 150 -0.76 -14.40 30.36
C THR A 150 -1.67 -14.46 29.14
N GLN A 151 -1.12 -14.89 28.01
CA GLN A 151 -1.88 -15.03 26.76
C GLN A 151 -2.95 -16.12 26.88
N GLN A 152 -2.63 -17.26 27.50
CA GLN A 152 -3.54 -18.40 27.67
C GLN A 152 -4.79 -18.02 28.46
N GLU A 153 -4.62 -17.21 29.52
CA GLU A 153 -5.74 -16.72 30.31
C GLU A 153 -6.61 -15.74 29.51
N ALA A 154 -5.98 -14.84 28.73
CA ALA A 154 -6.70 -13.93 27.85
C ALA A 154 -7.49 -14.67 26.76
N GLU A 155 -6.92 -15.73 26.18
CA GLU A 155 -7.57 -16.59 25.18
C GLU A 155 -8.76 -17.35 25.77
N LEU A 156 -8.59 -17.98 26.94
CA LEU A 156 -9.67 -18.67 27.63
C LEU A 156 -10.83 -17.70 27.94
N ARG A 157 -10.49 -16.51 28.42
CA ARG A 157 -11.49 -15.49 28.76
C ARG A 157 -12.16 -14.91 27.52
N ALA A 158 -11.43 -14.75 26.42
CA ALA A 158 -11.99 -14.36 25.13
C ALA A 158 -12.97 -15.41 24.61
N LYS A 159 -12.66 -16.70 24.75
CA LYS A 159 -13.56 -17.81 24.38
C LYS A 159 -14.88 -17.75 25.17
N LEU A 160 -14.79 -17.62 26.50
CA LEU A 160 -15.98 -17.44 27.35
C LEU A 160 -16.79 -16.18 26.98
N LEU A 161 -16.12 -15.10 26.58
CA LEU A 161 -16.80 -13.87 26.17
C LEU A 161 -17.55 -14.02 24.84
N ARG A 162 -17.04 -14.84 23.90
CA ARG A 162 -17.74 -15.15 22.65
C ARG A 162 -19.02 -15.97 22.87
N GLU A 163 -19.03 -16.84 23.89
CA GLU A 163 -20.24 -17.60 24.26
C GLU A 163 -21.33 -16.69 24.84
N VAL A 164 -20.94 -15.69 25.64
CA VAL A 164 -21.88 -14.73 26.24
C VAL A 164 -22.37 -13.68 25.23
N ASP A 165 -21.51 -13.28 24.29
CA ASP A 165 -21.76 -12.19 23.34
C ASP A 165 -21.32 -12.60 21.93
N PRO A 166 -22.14 -13.40 21.22
CA PRO A 166 -21.79 -13.93 19.90
C PRO A 166 -21.83 -12.87 18.78
N ASN A 167 -22.37 -11.68 19.06
CA ASN A 167 -22.55 -10.63 18.07
C ASN A 167 -21.28 -9.79 17.84
N HIS A 168 -20.24 -9.95 18.68
CA HIS A 168 -19.04 -9.14 18.63
C HIS A 168 -17.79 -9.98 18.48
N ASP A 169 -16.91 -9.55 17.57
CA ASP A 169 -15.58 -10.14 17.44
C ASP A 169 -14.72 -9.77 18.65
N VAL A 170 -14.15 -10.79 19.30
CA VAL A 170 -13.27 -10.64 20.47
C VAL A 170 -11.83 -10.95 20.09
N TYR A 171 -10.97 -9.94 20.25
CA TYR A 171 -9.55 -10.00 19.95
C TYR A 171 -8.72 -10.00 21.24
N VAL A 172 -7.56 -10.66 21.19
CA VAL A 172 -6.55 -10.60 22.25
C VAL A 172 -5.33 -9.90 21.68
N GLY A 173 -4.90 -8.84 22.36
CA GLY A 173 -3.74 -8.04 21.98
C GLY A 173 -2.75 -7.87 23.13
N PRO A 174 -1.47 -7.65 22.86
CA PRO A 174 -0.48 -7.26 23.86
C PRO A 174 -0.66 -5.79 24.27
N VAL A 175 -0.55 -5.50 25.57
CA VAL A 175 -0.64 -4.14 26.12
C VAL A 175 0.64 -3.38 25.81
N GLY A 176 0.50 -2.14 25.32
CA GLY A 176 1.63 -1.25 25.04
C GLY A 176 2.27 -1.43 23.66
N MET A 177 1.67 -2.24 22.78
CA MET A 177 2.10 -2.37 21.38
C MET A 177 0.98 -1.97 20.44
N TRP A 178 1.35 -1.36 19.30
CA TRP A 178 0.40 -1.01 18.25
C TRP A 178 -0.14 -2.26 17.56
N VAL A 179 -1.47 -2.37 17.49
CA VAL A 179 -2.16 -3.48 16.82
C VAL A 179 -2.96 -2.92 15.64
N PRO A 180 -2.95 -3.57 14.45
CA PRO A 180 -3.76 -3.13 13.32
C PRO A 180 -5.25 -3.05 13.67
N PHE A 181 -5.89 -2.01 13.18
CA PHE A 181 -7.33 -1.80 13.31
C PHE A 181 -8.08 -2.75 12.36
N ASN A 182 -8.96 -3.61 12.91
CA ASN A 182 -9.65 -4.68 12.18
C ASN A 182 -8.68 -5.60 11.41
N PRO A 183 -7.85 -6.38 12.12
CA PRO A 183 -6.86 -7.19 11.46
C PRO A 183 -7.54 -8.32 10.66
N ASP A 184 -7.14 -8.46 9.39
CA ASP A 184 -7.59 -9.56 8.55
C ASP A 184 -7.16 -10.89 9.18
N ALA A 185 -8.13 -11.76 9.45
CA ALA A 185 -7.97 -13.09 10.02
C ALA A 185 -6.85 -13.89 9.33
N TYR A 186 -6.71 -13.74 8.01
CA TYR A 186 -5.68 -14.43 7.24
C TYR A 186 -4.26 -13.89 7.48
N LYS A 187 -4.13 -12.62 7.88
CA LYS A 187 -2.82 -11.95 8.05
C LYS A 187 -2.36 -11.90 9.51
N THR A 188 -3.26 -12.03 10.47
CA THR A 188 -2.93 -11.89 11.91
C THR A 188 -2.55 -13.17 12.63
N GLY A 189 -2.50 -14.30 11.93
CA GLY A 189 -2.02 -15.56 12.49
C GLY A 189 -3.15 -16.41 13.06
N ARG A 190 -3.07 -16.80 14.33
CA ARG A 190 -3.97 -17.81 14.92
C ARG A 190 -5.37 -17.23 15.12
N VAL A 191 -6.32 -17.70 14.34
CA VAL A 191 -7.75 -17.37 14.45
C VAL A 191 -8.50 -18.60 14.92
N GLU A 192 -9.28 -18.45 15.99
CA GLU A 192 -10.18 -19.48 16.50
C GLU A 192 -11.62 -19.00 16.36
N TYR A 193 -12.38 -19.69 15.52
CA TYR A 193 -13.81 -19.53 15.34
C TYR A 193 -14.58 -20.20 16.49
N LEU A 194 -15.83 -19.80 16.68
CA LEU A 194 -16.72 -20.41 17.67
C LEU A 194 -17.10 -21.86 17.27
N GLU A 195 -17.25 -22.11 15.97
CA GLU A 195 -17.58 -23.43 15.42
C GLU A 195 -16.33 -24.31 15.25
N GLU A 196 -16.35 -25.48 15.87
CA GLU A 196 -15.25 -26.45 15.81
C GLU A 196 -15.06 -27.02 14.40
N GLU A 197 -16.15 -27.27 13.67
CA GLU A 197 -16.09 -27.73 12.27
C GLU A 197 -15.45 -26.69 11.34
N LEU A 198 -15.76 -25.41 11.54
CA LEU A 198 -15.16 -24.32 10.77
C LEU A 198 -13.67 -24.15 11.10
N ASN A 199 -13.28 -24.33 12.37
CA ASN A 199 -11.87 -24.34 12.78
C ASN A 199 -11.09 -25.45 12.06
N GLN A 200 -11.66 -26.66 12.02
CA GLN A 200 -11.05 -27.79 11.33
C GLN A 200 -10.93 -27.52 9.82
N LEU A 201 -12.00 -27.01 9.19
CA LEU A 201 -12.02 -26.69 7.77
C LEU A 201 -11.00 -25.61 7.40
N MET A 202 -10.83 -24.59 8.24
CA MET A 202 -9.84 -23.53 8.03
C MET A 202 -8.41 -24.02 8.24
N HIS A 203 -8.18 -24.88 9.25
CA HIS A 203 -6.89 -25.53 9.47
C HIS A 203 -6.51 -26.42 8.26
N ASP A 204 -7.44 -27.25 7.80
CA ASP A 204 -7.26 -28.14 6.65
C ASP A 204 -7.01 -27.35 5.36
N LYS A 205 -7.71 -26.21 5.16
CA LYS A 205 -7.44 -25.31 4.04
C LYS A 205 -6.01 -24.76 4.10
N MET A 206 -5.56 -24.27 5.26
CA MET A 206 -4.20 -23.75 5.43
C MET A 206 -3.14 -24.82 5.17
N ASP A 207 -3.37 -26.05 5.63
CA ASP A 207 -2.45 -27.16 5.39
C ASP A 207 -2.45 -27.60 3.93
N ASN A 208 -3.60 -27.62 3.27
CA ASN A 208 -3.69 -27.86 1.83
C ASN A 208 -2.97 -26.77 1.03
N GLU A 209 -3.12 -25.50 1.37
CA GLU A 209 -2.40 -24.40 0.70
C GLU A 209 -0.88 -24.51 0.90
N LYS A 210 -0.43 -24.85 2.12
CA LYS A 210 1.00 -25.10 2.39
C LYS A 210 1.52 -26.28 1.58
N GLN A 211 0.79 -27.40 1.56
CA GLN A 211 1.16 -28.57 0.77
C GLN A 211 1.19 -28.27 -0.72
N ALA A 212 0.20 -27.53 -1.24
CA ALA A 212 0.17 -27.11 -2.64
C ALA A 212 1.37 -26.23 -2.99
N LYS A 213 1.73 -25.27 -2.13
CA LYS A 213 2.91 -24.42 -2.32
C LYS A 213 4.20 -25.24 -2.31
N GLN A 214 4.36 -26.17 -1.36
CA GLN A 214 5.51 -27.07 -1.32
C GLN A 214 5.60 -27.99 -2.55
N GLN A 215 4.48 -28.52 -3.02
CA GLN A 215 4.43 -29.33 -4.24
C GLN A 215 4.75 -28.50 -5.47
N PHE A 216 4.28 -27.26 -5.54
CA PHE A 216 4.62 -26.32 -6.62
C PHE A 216 6.12 -26.01 -6.64
N GLU A 217 6.70 -25.67 -5.48
CA GLU A 217 8.14 -25.43 -5.35
C GLU A 217 8.97 -26.67 -5.74
N LYS A 218 8.54 -27.87 -5.32
CA LYS A 218 9.16 -29.14 -5.74
C LYS A 218 9.06 -29.35 -7.25
N ARG A 219 7.89 -29.15 -7.87
CA ARG A 219 7.71 -29.28 -9.32
C ARG A 219 8.57 -28.28 -10.09
N VAL A 220 8.68 -27.04 -9.63
CA VAL A 220 9.54 -26.03 -10.24
C VAL A 220 11.02 -26.44 -10.13
N LEU A 221 11.44 -26.94 -8.98
CA LEU A 221 12.79 -27.45 -8.77
C LEU A 221 13.11 -28.65 -9.67
N GLU A 222 12.19 -29.62 -9.75
CA GLU A 222 12.33 -30.81 -10.60
C GLU A 222 12.36 -30.45 -12.09
N ALA A 223 11.48 -29.55 -12.54
CA ALA A 223 11.47 -29.06 -13.91
C ALA A 223 12.78 -28.34 -14.27
N LYS A 224 13.32 -27.52 -13.35
CA LYS A 224 14.64 -26.89 -13.50
C LYS A 224 15.77 -27.93 -13.58
N LYS A 225 15.76 -28.94 -12.71
CA LYS A 225 16.75 -30.04 -12.73
C LYS A 225 16.69 -30.82 -14.04
N LYS A 226 15.49 -31.16 -14.52
CA LYS A 226 15.28 -31.91 -15.76
C LYS A 226 15.71 -31.09 -16.99
N ALA A 227 15.32 -29.82 -17.07
CA ALA A 227 15.74 -28.94 -18.17
C ALA A 227 17.28 -28.83 -18.28
N ILE A 228 17.98 -28.83 -17.15
CA ILE A 228 19.45 -28.80 -17.14
C ILE A 228 20.06 -30.17 -17.49
N GLN A 229 19.45 -31.26 -17.04
CA GLN A 229 19.89 -32.60 -17.45
C GLN A 229 19.71 -32.80 -18.96
N ASP A 230 18.57 -32.43 -19.51
CA ASP A 230 18.29 -32.47 -20.95
C ASP A 230 19.26 -31.56 -21.72
N ASN A 231 19.60 -30.37 -21.17
CA ASN A 231 20.64 -29.50 -21.75
C ASN A 231 22.04 -30.13 -21.68
N LYS A 232 22.39 -30.83 -20.58
CA LYS A 232 23.67 -31.56 -20.45
C LYS A 232 23.78 -32.71 -21.43
N GLU A 233 22.70 -33.46 -21.65
CA GLU A 233 22.64 -34.56 -22.62
C GLU A 233 22.74 -34.04 -24.05
N LYS A 234 21.94 -33.03 -24.42
CA LYS A 234 22.04 -32.37 -25.74
C LYS A 234 23.40 -31.73 -25.99
N ALA A 235 24.04 -31.14 -24.98
CA ALA A 235 25.39 -30.58 -25.10
C ALA A 235 26.44 -31.67 -25.37
N ARG A 236 26.30 -32.86 -24.76
CA ARG A 236 27.17 -34.02 -25.06
C ARG A 236 26.97 -34.57 -26.47
N GLU A 237 25.72 -34.65 -26.92
CA GLU A 237 25.39 -35.16 -28.26
C GLU A 237 25.78 -34.19 -29.39
N SER A 238 25.66 -32.89 -29.16
CA SER A 238 25.97 -31.83 -30.15
C SER A 238 27.42 -31.33 -30.09
N GLY A 239 28.23 -31.78 -29.14
CA GLY A 239 29.63 -31.34 -28.98
C GLY A 239 29.81 -29.86 -28.60
N ASN A 240 28.75 -29.19 -28.12
CA ASN A 240 28.75 -27.77 -27.79
C ASN A 240 28.98 -27.54 -26.27
N LYS A 241 29.74 -26.50 -25.88
CA LYS A 241 30.11 -26.27 -24.46
C LYS A 241 28.90 -25.83 -23.62
N LEU A 242 28.72 -26.45 -22.45
CA LEU A 242 27.65 -26.14 -21.49
C LEU A 242 27.89 -24.78 -20.84
N THR A 243 26.92 -23.86 -20.94
CA THR A 243 27.06 -22.49 -20.43
C THR A 243 26.53 -22.29 -19.00
N GLN A 244 25.76 -23.22 -18.42
CA GLN A 244 25.10 -23.09 -17.11
C GLN A 244 25.09 -24.40 -16.28
N ASN A 245 25.44 -24.33 -14.98
CA ASN A 245 25.25 -25.36 -13.93
C ASN A 245 24.24 -24.90 -12.87
N ILE A 246 23.94 -25.78 -11.91
CA ILE A 246 23.23 -25.46 -10.67
C ILE A 246 24.16 -25.63 -9.46
N ASP A 247 24.00 -24.76 -8.45
CA ASP A 247 24.60 -24.89 -7.11
C ASP A 247 23.79 -25.82 -6.18
N GLU A 248 24.29 -26.15 -4.99
CA GLU A 248 23.61 -27.05 -4.04
C GLU A 248 22.22 -26.54 -3.58
N ASN A 249 21.91 -25.26 -3.80
CA ASN A 249 20.66 -24.61 -3.41
C ASN A 249 19.68 -24.42 -4.59
N GLY A 250 19.99 -24.91 -5.79
CA GLY A 250 19.09 -24.88 -6.93
C GLY A 250 19.13 -23.59 -7.77
N ASN A 251 20.14 -22.73 -7.57
CA ASN A 251 20.35 -21.52 -8.36
C ASN A 251 21.26 -21.78 -9.56
N LEU A 252 21.00 -21.09 -10.67
CA LEU A 252 21.77 -21.21 -11.91
C LEU A 252 23.12 -20.47 -11.76
N VAL A 253 24.23 -21.18 -11.91
CA VAL A 253 25.61 -20.68 -11.90
C VAL A 253 26.33 -21.09 -13.17
N GLY A 254 26.89 -20.14 -13.93
CA GLY A 254 27.59 -20.40 -15.19
C GLY A 254 28.84 -21.28 -15.04
N VAL A 255 29.03 -22.30 -15.91
CA VAL A 255 30.27 -23.12 -15.92
C VAL A 255 31.22 -22.64 -17.02
N GLY A 256 32.14 -21.74 -16.65
CA GLY A 256 33.48 -21.67 -17.24
C GLY A 256 33.69 -20.92 -18.57
N THR A 257 34.34 -19.76 -18.43
CA THR A 257 35.30 -19.13 -19.37
C THR A 257 34.75 -18.34 -20.56
N THR A 258 34.06 -17.26 -20.26
CA THR A 258 34.36 -15.95 -20.88
C THR A 258 35.03 -15.10 -19.82
N SER A 259 36.22 -14.58 -20.11
CA SER A 259 37.10 -13.81 -19.23
C SER A 259 36.51 -12.48 -18.70
N ILE A 260 35.20 -12.30 -18.82
CA ILE A 260 34.48 -11.07 -18.51
C ILE A 260 33.77 -11.17 -17.15
N GLU A 261 33.36 -12.36 -16.70
CA GLU A 261 32.56 -12.48 -15.48
C GLU A 261 33.36 -12.70 -14.20
N LYS A 262 34.65 -13.10 -14.27
CA LYS A 262 35.48 -13.24 -13.06
C LYS A 262 36.00 -11.91 -12.49
N THR A 263 35.84 -10.81 -13.21
CA THR A 263 36.25 -9.47 -12.76
C THR A 263 35.06 -8.58 -12.38
N THR A 264 33.84 -9.11 -12.43
CA THR A 264 32.62 -8.42 -11.98
C THR A 264 32.08 -8.99 -10.67
N GLY A 265 32.91 -9.73 -9.96
CA GLY A 265 32.69 -10.10 -8.57
C GLY A 265 33.67 -9.35 -7.68
N ASN A 266 33.23 -8.18 -7.19
CA ASN A 266 33.72 -7.47 -6.00
C ASN A 266 34.74 -6.31 -6.08
N ASP A 267 35.17 -5.79 -7.23
CA ASP A 267 35.91 -4.52 -7.24
C ASP A 267 35.30 -3.49 -8.22
N GLU A 268 35.05 -2.28 -7.71
CA GLU A 268 34.55 -1.11 -8.46
C GLU A 268 35.52 -0.74 -9.58
N LEU A 269 35.35 -1.31 -10.77
CA LEU A 269 36.07 -0.90 -11.97
C LEU A 269 35.33 0.27 -12.65
N SER A 270 36.04 1.37 -12.83
CA SER A 270 35.55 2.59 -13.48
C SER A 270 35.21 2.33 -14.94
N SER A 271 34.11 2.92 -15.43
CA SER A 271 33.66 2.81 -16.83
C SER A 271 34.71 3.24 -17.86
N ALA A 272 35.71 4.02 -17.43
CA ALA A 272 36.83 4.43 -18.26
C ALA A 272 37.78 3.27 -18.60
N ASP A 273 38.02 2.34 -17.67
CA ASP A 273 38.93 1.22 -17.87
C ASP A 273 38.31 0.15 -18.77
N ILE A 274 36.99 -0.08 -18.63
CA ILE A 274 36.21 -0.96 -19.50
C ILE A 274 36.25 -0.49 -20.96
N ARG A 275 36.16 0.82 -21.21
CA ARG A 275 36.21 1.38 -22.57
C ARG A 275 37.59 1.24 -23.21
N LYS A 276 38.65 1.35 -22.41
CA LYS A 276 40.03 1.25 -22.87
C LYS A 276 40.37 -0.18 -23.31
N GLU A 277 39.96 -1.18 -22.53
CA GLU A 277 40.20 -2.58 -22.91
C GLU A 277 39.33 -3.05 -24.09
N LEU A 278 38.10 -2.54 -24.23
CA LEU A 278 37.19 -2.95 -25.31
C LEU A 278 37.45 -2.28 -26.66
N PHE A 279 38.14 -1.14 -26.70
CA PHE A 279 38.30 -0.37 -27.94
C PHE A 279 39.74 0.06 -28.26
N GLU A 280 40.71 -0.13 -27.35
CA GLU A 280 42.09 0.34 -27.52
C GLU A 280 43.16 -0.75 -27.30
N GLY A 281 42.78 -2.03 -27.10
CA GLY A 281 43.71 -3.16 -26.99
C GLY A 281 44.50 -3.45 -28.28
N GLU A 282 45.69 -4.04 -28.16
CA GLU A 282 46.60 -4.31 -29.31
C GLU A 282 45.98 -5.23 -30.39
N ASP A 283 45.03 -6.09 -30.02
CA ASP A 283 44.32 -7.00 -30.93
C ASP A 283 43.06 -6.41 -31.57
N ILE A 284 42.76 -5.12 -31.33
CA ILE A 284 41.54 -4.46 -31.81
C ILE A 284 41.83 -3.64 -33.06
N ARG A 285 41.27 -4.08 -34.20
CA ARG A 285 41.44 -3.39 -35.48
C ARG A 285 40.71 -2.05 -35.49
N THR A 286 41.46 -0.96 -35.43
CA THR A 286 40.93 0.40 -35.60
C THR A 286 41.36 0.98 -36.94
N ARG A 287 40.66 2.02 -37.41
CA ARG A 287 40.98 2.71 -38.67
C ARG A 287 42.39 3.32 -38.67
N ALA A 288 42.95 3.57 -37.49
CA ALA A 288 44.31 4.07 -37.29
C ALA A 288 45.37 2.95 -37.44
N THR A 289 45.12 1.73 -36.95
CA THR A 289 46.04 0.59 -37.09
C THR A 289 46.15 0.11 -38.54
N ASP A 290 45.04 0.14 -39.30
CA ASP A 290 45.04 -0.16 -40.75
C ASP A 290 45.80 0.90 -41.58
N SER A 291 45.91 2.13 -41.10
CA SER A 291 46.64 3.21 -41.80
C SER A 291 48.15 3.09 -41.66
N LYS A 292 48.66 2.47 -40.58
CA LYS A 292 50.10 2.23 -40.36
C LYS A 292 50.65 1.07 -41.20
N ASN A 293 49.84 0.04 -41.46
CA ASN A 293 50.24 -1.09 -42.33
C ASN A 293 50.26 -0.78 -43.83
N LYS A 294 49.79 0.40 -44.26
CA LYS A 294 49.82 0.85 -45.67
C LYS A 294 51.02 1.74 -46.03
N ARG A 295 51.96 1.98 -45.10
CA ARG A 295 53.15 2.83 -45.30
C ARG A 295 54.49 2.12 -45.07
N ASN A 296 54.51 0.79 -45.12
CA ASN A 296 55.73 -0.01 -45.32
C ASN A 296 55.58 -0.84 -46.60
#